data_AF-A0A0S2M053-F1
#
_entry.id   AF-A0A0S2M053-F1
#
_cell.length_a   1.000
_cell.length_b   1.000
_cell.length_c   1.000
_cell.angle_alpha   90.00
_cell.angle_beta   90.00
_cell.angle_gamma   90.00
#
_symmetry.space_group_name_H-M   'P 1'
#
loop_
_entity.id
_entity.type
_entity.pdbx_description
1 polymer ?
#
loop_
_entity_poly.entity_id
_entity_poly.type
_entity_poly.pdbx_seq_one_letter_code
_entity_poly.pdbx_strand_id
1 'polypeptide(L)'
;MGTFTESVTMECSPEGEPVRMWWRGLCHEIVAKPQSWYQRRPWWQDHTSLRPGEGVGYVDTQIWRLQVVREGEPGILTMDVLLYRPSLRWRVIKVHPRVEREFTEAEPESAEPEVQETECPEQFQETEPLEVDAVEREDSA
;
A
#
# COMPACT_ATOMS: atom_id res chain seq x y z
N MET A 1 -1.79 -22.19 2.98
CA MET A 1 -2.13 -20.82 3.46
C MET A 1 -2.69 -20.04 2.30
N GLY A 2 -4.03 -19.89 2.25
CA GLY A 2 -4.76 -19.03 1.30
C GLY A 2 -4.79 -19.46 -0.16
N THR A 3 -5.07 -20.73 -0.47
CA THR A 3 -5.33 -21.18 -1.85
C THR A 3 -6.74 -20.81 -2.27
N PHE A 4 -6.93 -19.62 -2.81
CA PHE A 4 -8.00 -19.40 -3.78
C PHE A 4 -7.34 -19.09 -5.12
N THR A 5 -7.74 -19.87 -6.12
CA THR A 5 -7.13 -19.90 -7.45
C THR A 5 -8.22 -19.96 -8.51
N GLU A 6 -9.32 -19.25 -8.25
CA GLU A 6 -10.40 -19.16 -9.21
C GLU A 6 -9.92 -18.29 -10.37
N SER A 7 -10.05 -18.82 -11.58
CA SER A 7 -9.72 -18.09 -12.79
C SER A 7 -10.76 -17.00 -13.03
N VAL A 8 -10.27 -15.84 -13.41
CA VAL A 8 -11.08 -14.68 -13.75
C VAL A 8 -10.76 -14.25 -15.16
N THR A 9 -11.77 -13.76 -15.87
CA THR A 9 -11.58 -13.03 -17.13
C THR A 9 -11.63 -11.55 -16.82
N MET A 10 -10.65 -10.80 -17.28
CA MET A 10 -10.52 -9.37 -17.03
C MET A 10 -10.42 -8.64 -18.35
N GLU A 11 -11.20 -7.57 -18.50
CA GLU A 11 -11.08 -6.62 -19.58
C GLU A 11 -10.29 -5.42 -19.06
N CYS A 12 -9.19 -5.12 -19.72
CA CYS A 12 -8.30 -4.00 -19.38
C CYS A 12 -8.46 -2.88 -20.42
N SER A 13 -8.31 -1.64 -19.97
CA SER A 13 -8.18 -0.47 -20.81
C SER A 13 -6.90 -0.58 -21.66
N PRO A 14 -6.75 0.23 -22.73
CA PRO A 14 -5.52 0.28 -23.51
C PRO A 14 -4.29 0.70 -22.68
N GLU A 15 -4.48 1.41 -21.57
CA GLU A 15 -3.46 1.76 -20.58
C GLU A 15 -3.10 0.59 -19.64
N GLY A 16 -3.84 -0.51 -19.71
CA GLY A 16 -3.64 -1.70 -18.89
C GLY A 16 -4.36 -1.67 -17.54
N GLU A 17 -5.28 -0.71 -17.32
CA GLU A 17 -6.08 -0.66 -16.11
C GLU A 17 -7.31 -1.58 -16.23
N PRO A 18 -7.65 -2.37 -15.21
CA PRO A 18 -8.82 -3.25 -15.29
C PRO A 18 -10.11 -2.42 -15.26
N VAL A 19 -11.01 -2.69 -16.22
CA VAL A 19 -12.29 -1.99 -16.39
C VAL A 19 -13.48 -2.88 -16.01
N ARG A 20 -13.45 -4.14 -16.44
CA ARG A 20 -14.54 -5.10 -16.18
C ARG A 20 -13.99 -6.49 -15.88
N MET A 21 -14.73 -7.24 -15.08
CA MET A 21 -14.34 -8.56 -14.61
C MET A 21 -15.50 -9.56 -14.73
N TRP A 22 -15.20 -10.78 -15.18
CA TRP A 22 -16.11 -11.92 -15.09
C TRP A 22 -15.56 -12.94 -14.10
N TRP A 23 -16.34 -13.20 -13.05
CA TRP A 23 -16.00 -14.15 -12.00
C TRP A 23 -17.19 -15.05 -11.72
N ARG A 24 -16.98 -16.37 -11.69
CA ARG A 24 -18.04 -17.39 -11.54
C ARG A 24 -19.20 -17.26 -12.54
N GLY A 25 -18.90 -16.78 -13.75
CA GLY A 25 -19.89 -16.55 -14.80
C GLY A 25 -20.74 -15.30 -14.60
N LEU A 26 -20.46 -14.48 -13.59
CA LEU A 26 -21.14 -13.21 -13.31
C LEU A 26 -20.29 -12.04 -13.76
N CYS A 27 -20.95 -11.02 -14.32
CA CYS A 27 -20.32 -9.75 -14.68
C CYS A 27 -20.20 -8.87 -13.44
N HIS A 28 -18.99 -8.35 -13.23
CA HIS A 28 -18.63 -7.43 -12.17
C HIS A 28 -18.01 -6.18 -12.78
N GLU A 29 -18.61 -5.03 -12.47
CA GLU A 29 -18.11 -3.73 -12.91
C GLU A 29 -17.24 -3.11 -11.82
N ILE A 30 -16.11 -2.53 -12.22
CA ILE A 30 -15.18 -1.88 -11.31
C ILE A 30 -15.70 -0.47 -11.04
N VAL A 31 -16.05 -0.19 -9.79
CA VAL A 31 -16.71 1.06 -9.39
C VAL A 31 -15.76 2.09 -8.78
N ALA A 32 -14.55 1.69 -8.43
CA ALA A 32 -13.53 2.57 -7.87
C ALA A 32 -12.20 2.38 -8.60
N LYS A 33 -11.35 3.40 -8.52
CA LYS A 33 -10.02 3.33 -9.12
C LYS A 33 -9.25 2.11 -8.60
N PRO A 34 -8.76 1.23 -9.49
CA PRO A 34 -8.05 0.03 -9.09
C PRO A 34 -6.72 0.42 -8.43
N GLN A 35 -6.39 -0.24 -7.32
CA GLN A 35 -5.12 -0.07 -6.62
C GLN A 35 -4.20 -1.23 -6.98
N SER A 36 -2.95 -0.94 -7.34
CA SER A 36 -1.96 -2.00 -7.60
C SER A 36 -0.68 -1.80 -6.81
N TRP A 37 -0.06 -2.90 -6.41
CA TRP A 37 1.24 -2.92 -5.78
C TRP A 37 2.04 -4.15 -6.22
N TYR A 38 3.36 -4.06 -6.15
CA TYR A 38 4.24 -5.19 -6.39
C TYR A 38 4.56 -5.88 -5.07
N GLN A 39 4.25 -7.17 -4.98
CA GLN A 39 4.70 -8.00 -3.89
C GLN A 39 5.93 -8.79 -4.33
N ARG A 40 7.06 -8.50 -3.68
CA ARG A 40 8.31 -9.21 -3.90
C ARG A 40 8.32 -10.51 -3.13
N ARG A 41 8.58 -11.61 -3.84
CA ARG A 41 8.85 -12.90 -3.22
C ARG A 41 10.36 -13.05 -3.01
N PRO A 42 10.80 -13.54 -1.85
CA PRO A 42 12.21 -13.82 -1.61
C PRO A 42 12.67 -14.93 -2.56
N TRP A 43 13.50 -14.57 -3.54
CA TRP A 43 14.01 -15.50 -4.56
C TRP A 43 14.83 -16.65 -3.94
N TRP A 44 15.36 -16.47 -2.73
CA TRP A 44 16.10 -17.49 -1.98
C TRP A 44 15.21 -18.49 -1.22
N GLN A 45 13.91 -18.25 -1.09
CA GLN A 45 12.99 -19.21 -0.43
C GLN A 45 12.37 -20.19 -1.42
N ASP A 46 12.40 -19.91 -2.71
CA ASP A 46 11.85 -20.78 -3.75
C ASP A 46 12.99 -21.58 -4.37
N HIS A 47 12.95 -22.92 -4.25
CA HIS A 47 13.94 -23.83 -4.85
C HIS A 47 13.82 -23.93 -6.39
N THR A 48 13.12 -22.98 -7.01
CA THR A 48 12.98 -22.89 -8.47
C THR A 48 14.21 -22.20 -9.03
N SER A 49 15.18 -22.99 -9.51
CA SER A 49 16.34 -22.48 -10.23
C SER A 49 15.88 -21.96 -11.60
N LEU A 50 15.58 -20.67 -11.66
CA LEU A 50 15.17 -20.00 -12.90
C LEU A 50 16.38 -19.89 -13.83
N ARG A 51 16.18 -20.18 -15.12
CA ARG A 51 17.26 -19.98 -16.10
C ARG A 51 17.53 -18.47 -16.25
N PRO A 52 18.77 -18.06 -16.60
CA PRO A 52 19.05 -16.68 -16.98
C PRO A 52 18.05 -16.21 -18.05
N GLY A 53 17.31 -15.13 -17.77
CA GLY A 53 16.24 -14.61 -18.63
C GLY A 53 14.81 -15.00 -18.25
N GLU A 54 14.62 -15.98 -17.36
CA GLU A 54 13.30 -16.48 -16.92
C GLU A 54 12.80 -15.79 -15.63
N GLY A 55 13.63 -14.94 -15.01
CA GLY A 55 13.33 -14.26 -13.75
C GLY A 55 12.40 -13.03 -13.86
N VAL A 56 12.14 -12.54 -15.07
CA VAL A 56 11.33 -11.32 -15.27
C VAL A 56 9.86 -11.62 -14.96
N GLY A 57 9.37 -11.09 -13.83
CA GLY A 57 8.00 -11.32 -13.36
C GLY A 57 7.79 -12.59 -12.52
N TYR A 58 8.87 -13.29 -12.14
CA TYR A 58 8.82 -14.41 -11.20
C TYR A 58 9.12 -13.96 -9.75
N VAL A 59 10.00 -12.95 -9.62
CA VAL A 59 10.40 -12.37 -8.32
C VAL A 59 9.35 -11.39 -7.81
N ASP A 60 8.76 -10.61 -8.72
CA ASP A 60 7.78 -9.58 -8.39
C ASP A 60 6.43 -9.93 -9.02
N THR A 61 5.42 -10.07 -8.17
CA THR A 61 4.04 -10.29 -8.61
C THR A 61 3.26 -9.00 -8.40
N GLN A 62 2.64 -8.50 -9.46
CA GLN A 62 1.70 -7.38 -9.35
C GLN A 62 0.35 -7.90 -8.81
N ILE A 63 -0.08 -7.32 -7.70
CA ILE A 63 -1.39 -7.57 -7.11
C ILE A 63 -2.25 -6.34 -7.32
N TRP A 64 -3.52 -6.58 -7.63
CA TRP A 64 -4.53 -5.58 -7.88
C TRP A 64 -5.65 -5.75 -6.86
N ARG A 65 -6.00 -4.67 -6.16
CA ARG A 65 -7.20 -4.57 -5.34
C ARG A 65 -8.28 -3.84 -6.12
N LEU A 66 -9.39 -4.52 -6.31
CA LEU A 66 -10.53 -4.06 -7.08
C LEU A 66 -11.75 -3.95 -6.17
N GLN A 67 -12.46 -2.83 -6.29
CA GLN A 67 -13.79 -2.69 -5.73
C GLN A 67 -14.79 -2.87 -6.86
N VAL A 68 -15.61 -3.89 -6.76
CA VAL A 68 -16.55 -4.28 -7.82
C VAL A 68 -17.97 -4.36 -7.33
N VAL A 69 -18.91 -4.04 -8.21
CA VAL A 69 -20.33 -4.28 -8.01
C VAL A 69 -20.78 -5.37 -8.97
N ARG A 70 -21.61 -6.28 -8.48
CA ARG A 70 -22.20 -7.33 -9.31
C ARG A 70 -23.39 -6.74 -10.05
N GLU A 71 -23.50 -7.05 -11.34
CA GLU A 71 -24.68 -6.68 -12.12
C GLU A 71 -25.95 -7.26 -11.47
N GLY A 72 -26.90 -6.39 -11.13
CA GLY A 72 -28.17 -6.76 -10.49
C GLY A 72 -28.15 -6.85 -8.95
N GLU A 73 -27.02 -6.63 -8.28
CA GLU A 73 -26.92 -6.66 -6.81
C GLU A 73 -26.32 -5.36 -6.27
N PRO A 74 -27.04 -4.60 -5.43
CA PRO A 74 -26.49 -3.42 -4.79
C PRO A 74 -25.51 -3.86 -3.69
N GLY A 75 -24.22 -3.92 -4.03
CA GLY A 75 -23.18 -4.29 -3.09
C GLY A 75 -21.78 -4.17 -3.65
N ILE A 76 -20.91 -3.45 -2.92
CA ILE A 76 -19.49 -3.34 -3.26
C ILE A 76 -18.74 -4.51 -2.62
N LEU A 77 -18.05 -5.28 -3.45
CA LEU A 77 -17.15 -6.34 -3.05
C LEU A 77 -15.71 -5.88 -3.28
N THR A 78 -14.83 -6.07 -2.28
CA THR A 78 -13.40 -5.82 -2.45
C THR A 78 -12.68 -7.14 -2.69
N MET A 79 -11.91 -7.23 -3.78
CA MET A 79 -11.21 -8.44 -4.19
C MET A 79 -9.76 -8.12 -4.53
N ASP A 80 -8.85 -9.00 -4.11
CA ASP A 80 -7.45 -8.96 -4.52
C ASP A 80 -7.21 -10.03 -5.59
N VAL A 81 -6.69 -9.60 -6.74
CA VAL A 81 -6.41 -10.42 -7.92
C VAL A 81 -4.96 -10.26 -8.37
N LEU A 82 -4.42 -11.27 -9.06
CA LEU A 82 -3.12 -11.20 -9.74
C LEU A 82 -3.20 -11.75 -11.14
N LEU A 83 -2.26 -11.32 -11.99
CA LEU A 83 -1.99 -11.94 -13.28
C LEU A 83 -0.92 -13.03 -13.09
N TYR A 84 -1.31 -14.29 -13.23
CA TYR A 84 -0.38 -15.41 -13.16
C TYR A 84 0.43 -15.49 -14.46
N ARG A 85 1.69 -15.03 -14.41
CA ARG A 85 2.57 -14.88 -15.59
C ARG A 85 2.75 -16.16 -16.42
N PRO A 86 2.96 -17.36 -15.84
CA PRO A 86 3.21 -18.56 -16.66
C PRO A 86 2.05 -18.97 -17.59
N SER A 87 0.81 -18.60 -17.26
CA SER A 87 -0.36 -18.88 -18.12
C SER A 87 -1.14 -17.65 -18.57
N LEU A 88 -0.67 -16.46 -18.20
CA LEU A 88 -1.35 -15.17 -18.42
C LEU A 88 -2.83 -15.19 -18.01
N ARG A 89 -3.14 -15.90 -16.92
CA ARG A 89 -4.49 -16.01 -16.37
C ARG A 89 -4.63 -15.13 -15.14
N TRP A 90 -5.69 -14.34 -15.10
CA TRP A 90 -6.08 -13.64 -13.88
C TRP A 90 -6.62 -14.64 -12.85
N ARG A 91 -6.22 -14.44 -11.59
CA ARG A 91 -6.63 -15.28 -10.47
C ARG A 91 -7.01 -14.44 -9.27
N VAL A 92 -8.11 -14.81 -8.62
CA VAL A 92 -8.51 -14.23 -7.34
C VAL A 92 -7.70 -14.88 -6.24
N ILE A 93 -7.00 -14.05 -5.45
CA ILE A 93 -6.18 -14.49 -4.32
C ILE A 93 -7.01 -14.41 -3.04
N LYS A 94 -7.76 -13.32 -2.89
CA LYS A 94 -8.52 -13.02 -1.69
C LYS A 94 -9.78 -12.27 -2.03
N VAL A 95 -10.88 -12.73 -1.46
CA VAL A 95 -12.13 -11.98 -1.42
C VAL A 95 -12.26 -11.43 -0.02
N HIS A 96 -12.34 -10.12 0.12
CA HIS A 96 -12.56 -9.50 1.43
C HIS A 96 -14.05 -9.58 1.76
N PRO A 97 -14.40 -9.82 3.03
CA PRO A 97 -15.80 -9.77 3.44
C PRO A 97 -16.37 -8.40 3.08
N ARG A 98 -17.64 -8.39 2.64
CA ARG A 98 -18.37 -7.17 2.33
C ARG A 98 -18.38 -6.29 3.59
N VAL A 99 -17.71 -5.15 3.50
CA VAL A 99 -17.90 -4.07 4.47
C VAL A 99 -19.05 -3.25 3.92
N GLU A 100 -20.21 -3.27 4.59
CA GLU A 100 -21.24 -2.27 4.30
C GLU A 100 -20.61 -0.91 4.52
N ARG A 101 -20.53 -0.09 3.46
CA ARG A 101 -20.18 1.31 3.63
C ARG A 101 -21.36 1.94 4.36
N GLU A 102 -21.22 2.11 5.67
CA GLU A 102 -21.83 3.26 6.32
C GLU A 102 -21.21 4.48 5.63
N PHE A 103 -21.96 5.06 4.68
CA PHE A 103 -21.66 6.39 4.18
C PHE A 103 -21.79 7.32 5.38
N THR A 104 -20.70 7.50 6.13
CA THR A 104 -20.56 8.73 6.91
C THR A 104 -20.30 9.80 5.86
N GLU A 105 -21.37 10.51 5.52
CA GLU A 105 -21.34 11.77 4.82
C GLU A 105 -20.38 12.68 5.60
N ALA A 106 -19.12 12.69 5.17
CA ALA A 106 -18.16 13.67 5.64
C ALA A 106 -18.59 14.99 5.01
N GLU A 107 -19.32 15.79 5.77
CA GLU A 107 -19.55 17.19 5.47
C GLU A 107 -18.22 17.86 5.10
N PRO A 108 -18.20 18.73 4.07
CA PRO A 108 -16.99 19.44 3.68
C PRO A 108 -16.72 20.57 4.69
N GLU A 109 -16.03 20.27 5.79
CA GLU A 109 -15.50 21.32 6.66
C GLU A 109 -14.33 22.01 5.95
N SER A 110 -14.69 23.07 5.22
CA SER A 110 -13.80 24.15 4.87
C SER A 110 -13.29 24.79 6.17
N ALA A 111 -12.11 24.41 6.62
CA ALA A 111 -11.33 25.19 7.58
C ALA A 111 -9.86 24.81 7.45
N GLU A 112 -9.11 25.60 6.69
CA GLU A 112 -7.66 25.65 6.81
C GLU A 112 -7.30 26.14 8.22
N PRO A 113 -6.58 25.39 9.07
CA PRO A 113 -5.94 25.99 10.21
C PRO A 113 -4.56 26.49 9.78
N GLU A 114 -4.51 27.81 9.60
CA GLU A 114 -3.44 28.73 9.98
C GLU A 114 -2.14 28.07 10.49
N VAL A 115 -1.07 28.30 9.73
CA VAL A 115 0.31 27.99 10.12
C VAL A 115 0.62 28.72 11.42
N GLN A 116 0.79 27.99 12.52
CA GLN A 116 1.45 28.51 13.71
C GLN A 116 2.89 27.97 13.72
N GLU A 117 3.82 28.84 13.33
CA GLU A 117 5.25 28.66 13.55
C GLU A 117 5.48 28.33 15.02
N THR A 118 5.80 27.06 15.28
CA THR A 118 6.15 26.62 16.63
C THR A 118 7.61 26.96 16.83
N GLU A 119 7.86 28.08 17.49
CA GLU A 119 9.17 28.48 18.01
C GLU A 119 9.77 27.30 18.79
N CYS A 120 10.97 26.87 18.37
CA CYS A 120 11.77 25.91 19.12
C CYS A 120 12.12 26.51 20.49
N PRO A 121 11.76 25.89 21.62
CA PRO A 121 12.41 26.24 22.87
C PRO A 121 13.77 25.54 22.90
N GLU A 122 14.82 26.30 22.63
CA GLU A 122 16.17 25.99 23.07
C GLU A 122 16.18 25.85 24.60
N GLN A 123 16.22 24.61 25.10
CA GLN A 123 16.65 24.34 26.46
C GLN A 123 17.66 23.19 26.45
N PHE A 124 18.84 23.51 25.92
CA PHE A 124 20.09 22.82 26.27
C PHE A 124 20.39 23.18 27.73
N GLN A 125 20.12 22.26 28.65
CA GLN A 125 20.61 22.37 30.03
C GLN A 125 22.07 21.88 30.05
N GLU A 126 23.01 22.81 29.82
CA GLU A 126 24.40 22.62 30.23
C GLU A 126 24.46 22.76 31.76
N THR A 127 24.65 21.64 32.43
CA THR A 127 24.94 21.61 33.87
C THR A 127 26.36 22.12 34.09
N GLU A 128 26.47 23.24 34.80
CA GLU A 128 27.73 23.87 35.22
C GLU A 128 28.66 22.90 35.97
N PRO A 129 29.98 22.92 35.71
CA PRO A 129 30.96 22.30 36.60
C PRO A 129 31.29 23.22 37.78
N LEU A 130 31.41 22.59 38.96
CA LEU A 130 31.79 23.19 40.24
C LEU A 130 33.12 23.99 40.20
N GLU A 131 33.11 25.09 40.94
CA GLU A 131 34.19 26.04 41.24
C GLU A 131 35.56 25.43 41.56
N VAL A 132 36.61 26.09 41.07
CA VAL A 132 37.91 26.17 41.74
C VAL A 132 38.34 27.62 41.85
N ASP A 133 38.46 28.06 43.11
CA ASP A 133 38.96 29.34 43.59
C ASP A 133 40.11 29.94 42.76
N ALA A 134 39.88 31.14 42.26
CA ALA A 134 40.93 32.04 41.82
C ALA A 134 41.49 32.78 43.03
N VAL A 135 42.65 32.34 43.54
CA VAL A 135 43.51 33.22 44.34
C VAL A 135 44.30 34.11 43.39
N GLU A 136 44.05 35.40 43.50
CA GLU A 136 44.59 36.47 42.66
C GLU A 136 46.01 36.87 43.10
N ARG A 137 46.76 37.45 42.13
CA ARG A 137 47.92 38.36 42.23
C ARG A 137 49.31 37.74 42.38
N GLU A 138 50.38 38.27 41.77
CA GLU A 138 50.66 39.21 40.66
C GLU A 138 52.20 39.12 40.49
N ASP A 139 52.74 39.45 39.32
CA ASP A 139 54.16 39.37 39.00
C ASP A 139 54.96 40.59 39.54
N SER A 140 56.29 40.43 39.62
CA SER A 140 57.37 41.44 39.73
C SER A 140 57.84 41.92 41.12
N ALA A 141 58.95 41.36 41.60
CA ALA A 141 60.31 41.96 41.53
C ALA A 141 61.38 41.02 42.14
#